data_AF-A0A3B0Y938-F1
#
_entry.id   AF-A0A3B0Y938-F1
#
_cell.length_a   1.000
_cell.length_b   1.000
_cell.length_c   1.000
_cell.angle_alpha   90.00
_cell.angle_beta   90.00
_cell.angle_gamma   90.00
#
_symmetry.space_group_name_H-M   'P 1'
#
loop_
_entity.id
_entity.type
_entity.pdbx_description
1 polymer ?
#
loop_
_entity_poly.entity_id
_entity_poly.type
_entity_poly.pdbx_seq_one_letter_code
_entity_poly.pdbx_strand_id
1 'polypeptide(L)'
;MNKLRFLHIPKTAGSIFSSILKKQCRGKPDFVFTGDNEQDIRDFWGTSLDEQKAIVLFTGHASILTGIPEADDITIITLLRDPVSLVKSFCQHVS
;
A
#
# COMPACT_ATOMS: atom_id res chain seq x y z
N MET A 1 14.76 -11.53 -4.22
CA MET A 1 13.32 -11.58 -4.54
C MET A 1 12.88 -10.17 -4.87
N ASN A 2 12.16 -9.95 -5.96
CA ASN A 2 11.75 -8.59 -6.33
C ASN A 2 10.76 -8.06 -5.28
N LYS A 3 11.02 -6.86 -4.76
CA LYS A 3 10.09 -6.17 -3.87
C LYS A 3 8.83 -5.80 -4.66
N LEU A 4 7.69 -5.78 -3.99
CA LEU A 4 6.41 -5.45 -4.60
C LEU A 4 5.80 -4.22 -3.93
N ARG A 5 5.21 -3.34 -4.74
CA ARG A 5 4.44 -2.20 -4.27
C ARG A 5 3.01 -2.25 -4.80
N PHE A 6 2.05 -2.37 -3.91
CA PHE A 6 0.62 -2.37 -4.22
C PHE A 6 -0.11 -1.19 -3.56
N LEU A 7 -0.32 -0.12 -4.33
CA LEU A 7 -1.09 1.02 -3.86
C LEU A 7 -2.51 0.93 -4.38
N HIS A 8 -3.49 1.11 -3.51
CA HIS A 8 -4.88 1.01 -3.92
C HIS A 8 -5.73 2.20 -3.48
N ILE A 9 -6.54 2.67 -4.43
CA ILE A 9 -7.56 3.68 -4.20
C ILE A 9 -8.71 3.02 -3.42
N PRO A 10 -9.31 3.69 -2.42
CA PRO A 10 -10.46 3.16 -1.71
C PRO A 10 -11.56 2.63 -2.64
N LYS A 11 -12.25 1.57 -2.23
CA LYS A 11 -13.41 0.97 -2.94
C LYS A 11 -13.12 0.38 -4.33
N THR A 12 -11.87 0.00 -4.57
CA THR A 12 -11.41 -0.75 -5.77
C THR A 12 -11.21 -2.25 -5.52
N ALA A 13 -11.73 -2.78 -4.41
CA ALA A 13 -11.43 -4.11 -3.89
C ALA A 13 -9.95 -4.34 -3.49
N GLY A 14 -9.18 -3.25 -3.29
CA GLY A 14 -7.78 -3.34 -2.88
C GLY A 14 -7.54 -4.06 -1.55
N SER A 15 -8.47 -4.06 -0.60
CA SER A 15 -8.35 -4.86 0.64
C SER A 15 -8.33 -6.37 0.35
N ILE A 16 -9.10 -6.85 -0.64
CA ILE A 16 -9.12 -8.25 -1.05
C ILE A 16 -7.76 -8.61 -1.66
N PHE A 17 -7.29 -7.80 -2.61
CA PHE A 17 -5.99 -8.05 -3.25
C PHE A 17 -4.82 -7.96 -2.27
N SER A 18 -4.84 -7.00 -1.34
CA SER A 18 -3.87 -6.90 -0.25
C SER A 18 -3.85 -8.16 0.61
N SER A 19 -5.01 -8.73 0.94
CA SER A 19 -5.08 -9.99 1.69
C SER A 19 -4.45 -11.17 0.93
N ILE A 20 -4.67 -11.23 -0.40
CA ILE A 20 -4.05 -12.24 -1.26
C ILE A 20 -2.53 -12.06 -1.27
N LEU A 21 -2.03 -10.84 -1.49
CA LEU A 21 -0.60 -10.55 -1.50
C LEU A 21 0.06 -10.89 -0.16
N LYS A 22 -0.55 -10.51 0.97
CA LYS A 22 -0.04 -10.88 2.30
C LYS A 22 0.03 -12.40 2.50
N LYS A 23 -0.92 -13.17 1.95
CA LYS A 23 -0.86 -14.63 1.96
C LYS A 23 0.28 -15.18 1.09
N GLN A 24 0.50 -14.61 -0.10
CA GLN A 24 1.61 -15.00 -0.98
C GLN A 24 2.99 -14.63 -0.42
N CYS A 25 3.05 -13.54 0.34
CA CYS A 25 4.26 -13.06 1.02
C CYS A 25 4.33 -13.51 2.49
N ARG A 26 3.58 -14.54 2.90
CA ARG A 26 3.48 -14.96 4.31
C ARG A 26 4.86 -15.19 4.93
N GLY A 27 5.06 -14.66 6.14
CA GLY A 27 6.31 -14.77 6.89
C GLY A 27 7.42 -13.84 6.42
N LYS A 28 7.13 -12.93 5.48
CA LYS A 28 8.07 -11.90 5.02
C LYS A 28 7.61 -10.52 5.50
N PRO A 29 8.53 -9.60 5.82
CA PRO A 29 8.17 -8.27 6.31
C PRO A 29 7.41 -7.45 5.25
N ASP A 30 6.35 -6.79 5.71
CA ASP A 30 5.55 -5.85 4.91
C ASP A 30 5.48 -4.48 5.58
N PHE A 31 5.28 -3.45 4.75
CA PHE A 31 4.97 -2.09 5.19
C PHE A 31 3.60 -1.69 4.65
N VAL A 32 2.75 -1.18 5.54
CA VAL A 32 1.36 -0.84 5.21
C VAL A 32 1.16 0.66 5.35
N PHE A 33 0.93 1.34 4.24
CA PHE A 33 0.56 2.75 4.21
C PHE A 33 -0.84 2.96 4.77
N THR A 34 -0.94 3.93 5.68
CA THR A 34 -2.19 4.31 6.34
C THR A 34 -3.01 5.29 5.50
N GLY A 35 -2.35 6.05 4.63
CA GLY A 35 -2.95 7.15 3.85
C GLY A 35 -2.62 8.53 4.42
N ASP A 36 -1.99 8.60 5.59
CA ASP A 36 -1.37 9.81 6.11
C ASP A 36 0.11 9.80 5.75
N ASN A 37 0.48 10.63 4.77
CA ASN A 37 1.82 10.65 4.21
C ASN A 37 2.91 11.02 5.22
N GLU A 38 2.63 11.97 6.14
CA GLU A 38 3.63 12.36 7.13
C GLU A 38 3.83 11.27 8.18
N GLN A 39 2.73 10.61 8.58
CA GLN A 39 2.78 9.50 9.52
C GLN A 39 3.52 8.31 8.91
N ASP A 40 3.20 7.94 7.67
CA ASP A 40 3.81 6.81 6.97
C ASP A 40 5.33 7.02 6.80
N ILE A 41 5.78 8.25 6.48
CA ILE A 41 7.21 8.60 6.42
C ILE A 41 7.87 8.43 7.79
N ARG A 42 7.25 8.94 8.87
CA ARG A 42 7.78 8.79 10.23
C ARG A 42 7.88 7.33 10.64
N ASP A 43 6.87 6.53 10.34
CA ASP A 43 6.83 5.11 10.69
C ASP A 43 7.89 4.32 9.93
N PHE A 44 8.10 4.60 8.64
CA PHE A 44 9.15 3.96 7.85
C PHE A 44 10.54 4.27 8.39
N TRP A 45 10.87 5.55 8.56
CA TRP A 45 12.20 5.97 9.06
C TRP A 45 12.43 5.68 10.54
N GLY A 46 11.36 5.42 11.30
CA GLY A 46 11.43 4.97 12.69
C GLY A 46 11.87 3.51 12.85
N THR A 47 11.80 2.70 11.80
CA THR A 47 12.30 1.31 11.79
C THR A 47 13.81 1.26 11.52
N SER A 48 14.46 0.17 11.93
CA SER A 48 15.89 -0.02 11.67
C SER A 48 16.20 -0.19 10.17
N LEU A 49 17.42 0.15 9.75
CA LEU A 49 17.84 -0.03 8.34
C LEU A 49 17.72 -1.49 7.87
N ASP A 50 17.91 -2.45 8.76
CA ASP A 50 17.78 -3.87 8.43
C ASP A 50 16.31 -4.26 8.19
N GLU A 51 15.39 -3.75 9.00
CA GLU A 51 13.95 -3.92 8.79
C GLU A 51 13.51 -3.27 7.48
N GLN A 52 13.93 -2.02 7.22
CA GLN A 52 13.63 -1.30 5.98
C GLN A 52 14.08 -2.08 4.74
N LYS A 53 15.30 -2.62 4.77
CA LYS A 53 15.84 -3.44 3.68
C LYS A 53 15.10 -4.75 3.52
N ALA A 54 14.66 -5.37 4.61
CA ALA A 54 13.97 -6.65 4.63
C ALA A 54 12.51 -6.59 4.14
N ILE A 55 11.89 -5.40 4.08
CA ILE A 55 10.53 -5.24 3.53
C ILE A 55 10.48 -5.75 2.08
N VAL A 56 9.57 -6.70 1.84
CA VAL A 56 9.32 -7.28 0.52
C VAL A 56 8.02 -6.80 -0.12
N LEU A 57 7.08 -6.29 0.69
CA LEU A 57 5.76 -5.87 0.27
C LEU A 57 5.45 -4.50 0.86
N PHE A 58 5.27 -3.52 0.00
CA PHE A 58 4.68 -2.23 0.32
C PHE A 58 3.23 -2.25 -0.13
N THR A 59 2.28 -1.96 0.75
CA THR A 59 0.84 -2.04 0.43
C THR A 59 0.04 -0.96 1.14
N GLY A 60 -1.18 -0.68 0.70
CA GLY A 60 -2.10 0.19 1.44
C GLY A 60 -2.59 1.38 0.63
N HIS A 61 -2.95 2.44 1.35
CA HIS A 61 -3.42 3.70 0.77
C HIS A 61 -2.26 4.70 0.78
N ALA A 62 -1.81 5.12 -0.39
CA ALA A 62 -0.83 6.20 -0.52
C ALA A 62 -0.94 6.85 -1.90
N SER A 63 -0.36 8.04 -2.01
CA SER A 63 -0.10 8.68 -3.30
C SER A 63 0.90 7.86 -4.13
N ILE A 64 0.90 8.08 -5.45
CA ILE A 64 1.84 7.45 -6.39
C ILE A 64 3.31 7.74 -6.02
N LEU A 65 3.58 8.88 -5.39
CA LEU A 65 4.85 9.18 -4.74
C LEU A 65 4.60 9.23 -3.25
N THR A 66 5.29 8.39 -2.47
CA THR A 66 5.15 8.36 -1.01
C THR A 66 6.20 9.22 -0.32
N GLY A 67 7.23 9.68 -1.04
CA GLY A 67 8.36 10.38 -0.44
C GLY A 67 9.32 9.44 0.31
N ILE A 68 9.18 8.13 0.10
CA ILE A 68 10.09 7.10 0.60
C ILE A 68 10.78 6.52 -0.64
N PRO A 69 12.03 6.90 -0.94
CA PRO A 69 12.73 6.50 -2.16
C PRO A 69 12.75 4.98 -2.36
N GLU A 70 12.92 4.22 -1.28
CA GLU A 70 12.94 2.75 -1.29
C GLU A 70 11.63 2.13 -1.77
N ALA A 71 10.50 2.80 -1.53
CA ALA A 71 9.19 2.40 -2.02
C ALA A 71 8.92 2.98 -3.42
N ASP A 72 9.39 4.20 -3.68
CA ASP A 72 9.15 4.93 -4.92
C ASP A 72 9.87 4.34 -6.15
N ASP A 73 11.02 3.68 -5.94
CA ASP A 73 11.76 2.99 -7.00
C ASP A 73 11.18 1.60 -7.38
N ILE A 74 10.18 1.10 -6.64
CA ILE A 74 9.56 -0.20 -6.88
C ILE A 74 8.43 -0.09 -7.90
N THR A 75 8.35 -1.04 -8.83
CA THR A 75 7.22 -1.16 -9.77
C THR A 75 5.88 -1.22 -9.02
N ILE A 76 4.98 -0.31 -9.38
CA ILE A 76 3.68 -0.17 -8.76
C ILE A 76 2.66 -1.07 -9.47
N ILE A 77 1.91 -1.83 -8.68
CA ILE A 77 0.65 -2.45 -9.08
C ILE A 77 -0.49 -1.65 -8.43
N THR A 78 -1.55 -1.37 -9.18
CA THR A 78 -2.75 -0.73 -8.66
C THR A 78 -4.01 -1.29 -9.31
N LEU A 79 -5.17 -1.03 -8.71
CA LEU A 79 -6.47 -1.40 -9.24
C LEU A 79 -7.29 -0.13 -9.47
N LEU A 80 -7.84 -0.01 -10.67
CA LEU A 80 -8.76 1.07 -11.04
C LEU A 80 -10.18 0.52 -11.12
N ARG A 81 -11.15 1.42 -10.89
CA ARG A 81 -12.59 1.12 -10.98
C ARG A 81 -13.29 2.30 -11.64
N ASP A 82 -14.42 2.03 -12.28
CA ASP A 82 -15.34 3.08 -12.75
C ASP A 82 -15.56 4.16 -11.67
N PRO A 83 -15.32 5.45 -11.97
CA PRO A 83 -15.37 6.53 -11.00
C PRO A 83 -16.72 6.67 -10.30
N VAL A 84 -17.82 6.54 -11.05
CA VAL A 84 -19.18 6.71 -10.50
C VAL A 84 -19.50 5.58 -9.52
N SER A 85 -19.18 4.35 -9.89
CA SER A 85 -19.37 3.17 -9.03
C SER A 85 -18.50 3.22 -7.78
N LEU A 86 -17.27 3.72 -7.89
CA LEU A 86 -16.36 3.91 -6.77
C LEU A 86 -16.95 4.90 -5.76
N VAL A 87 -17.37 6.08 -6.22
CA VAL A 87 -17.97 7.13 -5.36
C VAL A 87 -19.25 6.63 -4.69
N LYS A 88 -20.16 5.98 -5.44
CA LYS A 88 -21.37 5.38 -4.85
C LYS A 88 -21.04 4.40 -3.73
N SER A 89 -20.08 3.50 -3.96
CA SER A 89 -19.62 2.53 -2.96
C SER A 89 -18.94 3.20 -1.75
N PHE A 90 -18.27 4.34 -1.95
CA PHE A 90 -17.67 5.11 -0.87
C PHE A 90 -18.76 5.78 -0.01
N CYS A 91 -19.71 6.47 -0.62
CA CYS A 91 -20.82 7.12 0.09
C CYS A 91 -21.60 6.12 0.95
N GLN A 92 -21.89 4.93 0.43
CA GLN A 92 -22.57 3.85 1.17
C GLN A 92 -21.76 3.28 2.35
N HIS A 93 -20.45 3.47 2.36
CA HIS A 93 -19.59 2.98 3.44
C HIS A 93 -19.44 3.98 4.59
N VAL A 94 -19.49 5.28 4.29
CA VAL A 94 -19.29 6.35 5.27
C VAL A 94 -20.60 6.94 5.82
N SER A 95 -21.74 6.58 5.22
CA SER A 95 -23.09 6.91 5.71
C SER A 95 -23.59 5.82 6.64
#